data_AF-A0A127HRL8-F1
#
_entry.id   AF-A0A127HRL8-F1
#
_cell.length_a   1.000
_cell.length_b   1.000
_cell.length_c   1.000
_cell.angle_alpha   90.00
_cell.angle_beta   90.00
_cell.angle_gamma   90.00
#
_symmetry.space_group_name_H-M   'P 1'
#
loop_
_entity.id
_entity.type
_entity.pdbx_description
1 polymer ?
#
loop_
_entity_poly.entity_id
_entity_poly.type
_entity_poly.pdbx_seq_one_letter_code
_entity_poly.pdbx_strand_id
1 'polypeptide(L)'
;MSTFFVGEGNIGSAPEFQEFPSGNDEPRRLLRLNVYFDNPVPREGNYEDRGGYWAPVELWHREAEHWSTLYQKGMRVLVEGRTVRDEWEDSEDNARVTFKIEARRVGVLPHRVHGVIMRERSSEQSAATKHVGQNTEQTTSTVSKPSKRKAPPPKA
;
A
#
# COMPACT_ATOMS: atom_id res chain seq x y z
N MET A 1 -14.94 10.88 -20.49
CA MET A 1 -15.94 10.49 -19.48
C MET A 1 -15.20 9.77 -18.35
N SER A 2 -15.45 10.14 -17.08
CA SER A 2 -14.75 9.52 -15.94
C SER A 2 -15.48 8.25 -15.52
N THR A 3 -14.77 7.13 -15.36
CA THR A 3 -15.28 5.88 -14.78
C THR A 3 -14.92 5.75 -13.30
N PHE A 4 -14.58 6.88 -12.65
CA PHE A 4 -14.23 6.91 -11.24
C PHE A 4 -15.35 6.29 -10.38
N PHE A 5 -14.93 5.42 -9.46
CA PHE A 5 -15.82 4.69 -8.58
C PHE A 5 -15.37 4.83 -7.12
N VAL A 6 -16.34 5.12 -6.24
CA VAL A 6 -16.20 5.00 -4.78
C VAL A 6 -17.45 4.32 -4.26
N GLY A 7 -17.28 3.25 -3.49
CA GLY A 7 -18.40 2.52 -2.91
C GLY A 7 -18.04 1.86 -1.58
N GLU A 8 -19.01 1.84 -0.68
CA GLU A 8 -18.93 1.12 0.59
C GLU A 8 -19.69 -0.21 0.46
N GLY A 9 -19.17 -1.27 1.05
CA GLY A 9 -19.79 -2.58 0.95
C GLY A 9 -19.22 -3.65 1.88
N ASN A 10 -19.75 -4.86 1.76
CA ASN A 10 -19.28 -6.04 2.50
C ASN A 10 -18.69 -7.09 1.56
N ILE A 11 -17.56 -7.67 1.97
CA ILE A 11 -16.95 -8.79 1.25
C ILE A 11 -17.86 -10.04 1.36
N GLY A 12 -18.25 -10.64 0.24
CA GLY A 12 -19.18 -11.78 0.19
C GLY A 12 -18.53 -13.16 0.25
N SER A 13 -17.27 -13.28 -0.18
CA SER A 13 -16.51 -14.53 -0.24
C SER A 13 -15.13 -14.37 0.41
N ALA A 14 -14.40 -15.48 0.57
CA ALA A 14 -13.00 -15.38 0.98
C ALA A 14 -12.19 -14.60 -0.08
N PRO A 15 -11.19 -13.79 0.31
CA PRO A 15 -10.30 -13.14 -0.65
C PRO A 15 -9.55 -14.16 -1.49
N GLU A 16 -9.38 -13.87 -2.79
CA GLU A 16 -8.64 -14.71 -3.71
C GLU A 16 -7.35 -14.02 -4.13
N PHE A 17 -6.21 -14.70 -3.95
CA PHE A 17 -4.92 -14.24 -4.42
C PHE A 17 -4.51 -15.02 -5.67
N GLN A 18 -4.01 -14.31 -6.68
CA GLN A 18 -3.45 -14.90 -7.89
C GLN A 18 -2.13 -14.22 -8.24
N GLU A 19 -1.17 -15.02 -8.67
CA GLU A 19 0.10 -14.55 -9.21
C GLU A 19 0.25 -14.98 -10.66
N PHE A 20 0.68 -14.03 -11.50
CA PHE A 20 0.89 -14.21 -12.92
C PHE A 20 2.38 -14.04 -13.21
N PRO A 21 3.07 -15.10 -13.67
CA PRO A 21 4.47 -15.02 -14.07
C PRO A 21 4.67 -13.98 -15.19
N SER A 22 5.74 -13.19 -15.11
CA SER A 22 6.06 -12.14 -16.09
C SER A 22 7.45 -12.32 -16.72
N GLY A 23 7.79 -13.56 -17.07
CA GLY A 23 9.10 -13.87 -17.67
C GLY A 23 10.25 -13.53 -16.74
N ASN A 24 11.09 -12.56 -17.13
CA ASN A 24 12.21 -12.06 -16.31
C ASN A 24 11.83 -10.89 -15.39
N ASP A 25 10.62 -10.33 -15.51
CA ASP A 25 10.14 -9.22 -14.69
C ASP A 25 9.45 -9.73 -13.41
N GLU A 26 9.24 -8.82 -12.45
CA GLU A 26 8.49 -9.11 -11.22
C GLU A 26 7.09 -9.65 -11.57
N PRO A 27 6.65 -10.77 -10.94
CA PRO A 27 5.31 -11.32 -11.16
C PRO A 27 4.22 -10.29 -10.88
N ARG A 28 3.17 -10.31 -11.72
CA ARG A 28 1.99 -9.49 -11.46
C ARG A 28 1.12 -10.21 -10.45
N ARG A 29 0.75 -9.51 -9.39
CA ARG A 29 -0.02 -10.04 -8.28
C ARG A 29 -1.38 -9.36 -8.18
N LEU A 30 -2.43 -10.17 -8.06
CA LEU A 30 -3.82 -9.75 -7.98
C LEU A 30 -4.44 -10.22 -6.68
N LEU A 31 -5.09 -9.32 -5.96
CA LEU A 31 -6.06 -9.62 -4.93
C LEU A 31 -7.46 -9.37 -5.50
N ARG A 32 -8.28 -10.41 -5.54
CA ARG A 32 -9.68 -10.33 -5.93
C ARG A 32 -10.58 -10.44 -4.70
N LEU A 33 -11.49 -9.47 -4.56
CA LEU A 33 -12.55 -9.47 -3.56
C LEU A 33 -13.89 -9.49 -4.29
N ASN A 34 -14.88 -10.20 -3.77
CA ASN A 34 -16.26 -10.06 -4.21
C ASN A 34 -17.00 -9.20 -3.20
N VAL A 35 -17.50 -8.02 -3.60
CA VAL A 35 -18.07 -7.03 -2.67
C VAL A 35 -19.52 -6.74 -3.06
N TYR A 36 -20.41 -6.78 -2.07
CA TYR A 36 -21.74 -6.21 -2.21
C TYR A 36 -21.68 -4.74 -1.84
N PHE A 37 -21.90 -3.86 -2.80
CA PHE A 37 -21.93 -2.41 -2.59
C PHE A 37 -23.35 -1.96 -2.30
N ASP A 38 -23.52 -1.23 -1.21
CA ASP A 38 -24.82 -0.68 -0.82
C ASP A 38 -25.15 0.55 -1.66
N ASN A 39 -26.45 0.82 -1.81
CA ASN A 39 -26.98 2.01 -2.48
C ASN A 39 -27.88 2.82 -1.53
N PRO A 40 -27.30 3.46 -0.50
CA PRO A 40 -28.07 4.28 0.42
C PRO A 40 -28.50 5.58 -0.27
N VAL A 41 -29.81 5.82 -0.34
CA VAL A 41 -30.38 7.05 -0.91
C VAL A 41 -30.89 7.94 0.21
N PRO A 42 -30.44 9.21 0.32
CA PRO A 42 -30.95 10.13 1.32
C PRO A 42 -32.45 10.36 1.15
N ARG A 43 -33.21 10.25 2.24
CA ARG A 43 -34.64 10.54 2.31
C ARG A 43 -35.00 11.16 3.66
N GLU A 44 -35.49 12.39 3.63
CA GLU A 44 -36.08 13.07 4.80
C GLU A 44 -35.23 12.98 6.09
N GLY A 45 -33.91 13.17 5.97
CA GLY A 45 -32.98 13.12 7.10
C GLY A 45 -32.50 11.73 7.52
N ASN A 46 -33.00 10.67 6.87
CA ASN A 46 -32.53 9.30 7.01
C ASN A 46 -31.95 8.78 5.69
N TYR A 47 -31.36 7.59 5.70
CA TYR A 47 -30.95 6.88 4.49
C TYR A 47 -31.90 5.69 4.27
N GLU A 48 -32.43 5.58 3.06
CA GLU A 48 -33.20 4.42 2.60
C GLU A 48 -32.25 3.51 1.82
N ASP A 49 -32.13 2.25 2.23
CA ASP A 49 -31.41 1.24 1.47
C ASP A 49 -32.23 0.87 0.23
N ARG A 50 -31.73 1.24 -0.95
CA ARG A 50 -32.32 0.84 -2.24
C ARG A 50 -31.69 -0.43 -2.81
N GLY A 51 -31.16 -1.26 -1.93
CA GLY A 51 -30.41 -2.44 -2.25
C GLY A 51 -28.99 -2.07 -2.65
N GLY A 52 -28.46 -2.82 -3.60
CA GLY A 52 -27.06 -2.78 -3.93
C GLY A 52 -26.76 -3.79 -5.01
N TYR A 53 -25.48 -3.99 -5.29
CA TYR A 53 -25.06 -4.94 -6.30
C TYR A 53 -23.76 -5.62 -5.92
N TRP A 54 -23.62 -6.86 -6.38
CA TRP A 54 -22.36 -7.58 -6.32
C TRP A 54 -21.44 -7.11 -7.45
N ALA A 55 -20.20 -6.83 -7.11
CA ALA A 55 -19.16 -6.60 -8.11
C ALA A 55 -17.83 -7.25 -7.71
N PRO A 56 -17.13 -7.85 -8.69
CA PRO A 56 -15.73 -8.21 -8.53
C PRO A 56 -14.90 -6.94 -8.34
N VAL A 57 -14.01 -6.97 -7.36
CA VAL A 57 -13.04 -5.92 -7.08
C VAL A 57 -11.65 -6.50 -7.27
N GLU A 58 -10.88 -5.91 -8.18
CA GLU A 58 -9.53 -6.34 -8.52
C GLU A 58 -8.52 -5.30 -8.04
N LEU A 59 -7.65 -5.69 -7.10
CA LEU A 59 -6.57 -4.87 -6.58
C LEU A 59 -5.22 -5.46 -6.99
N TRP A 60 -4.59 -4.82 -7.97
CA TRP A 60 -3.26 -5.19 -8.44
C TRP A 60 -2.20 -4.54 -7.55
N HIS A 61 -1.40 -5.35 -6.85
CA HIS A 61 -0.34 -4.82 -5.99
C HIS A 61 0.72 -5.88 -5.65
N ARG A 62 1.99 -5.47 -5.52
CA ARG A 62 3.10 -6.38 -5.16
C ARG A 62 2.91 -7.10 -3.82
N GLU A 63 2.22 -6.47 -2.87
CA GLU A 63 1.93 -7.04 -1.54
C GLU A 63 0.58 -7.77 -1.49
N ALA A 64 -0.08 -8.02 -2.63
CA ALA A 64 -1.42 -8.59 -2.67
C ALA A 64 -1.53 -9.94 -1.93
N GLU A 65 -0.46 -10.75 -1.97
CA GLU A 65 -0.38 -12.01 -1.21
C GLU A 65 -0.56 -11.76 0.28
N HIS A 66 0.26 -10.88 0.87
CA HIS A 66 0.14 -10.54 2.28
C HIS A 66 -1.21 -9.86 2.58
N TRP A 67 -1.63 -8.93 1.74
CA TRP A 67 -2.89 -8.20 1.95
C TRP A 67 -4.11 -9.11 1.92
N SER A 68 -4.09 -10.20 1.16
CA SER A 68 -5.17 -11.19 1.15
C SER A 68 -5.49 -11.72 2.55
N THR A 69 -4.46 -11.82 3.41
CA THR A 69 -4.59 -12.28 4.81
C THR A 69 -5.27 -11.27 5.74
N LEU A 70 -5.36 -9.99 5.31
CA LEU A 70 -5.95 -8.91 6.09
C LEU A 70 -7.47 -8.78 5.86
N TYR A 71 -7.99 -9.41 4.81
CA TYR A 71 -9.41 -9.37 4.45
C TYR A 71 -10.10 -10.69 4.76
N GLN A 72 -11.39 -10.62 5.04
CA GLN A 72 -12.22 -11.78 5.37
C GLN A 72 -13.66 -11.54 4.89
N LYS A 73 -14.39 -12.63 4.65
CA LYS A 73 -15.84 -12.56 4.36
C LYS A 73 -16.56 -11.78 5.46
N GLY A 74 -17.46 -10.89 5.05
CA GLY A 74 -18.28 -10.05 5.90
C GLY A 74 -17.57 -8.79 6.40
N MET A 75 -16.27 -8.59 6.11
CA MET A 75 -15.61 -7.32 6.44
C MET A 75 -16.23 -6.19 5.63
N ARG A 76 -16.45 -5.06 6.32
CA ARG A 76 -16.91 -3.83 5.72
C ARG A 76 -15.72 -3.09 5.11
N VAL A 77 -15.84 -2.68 3.86
CA VAL A 77 -14.77 -2.01 3.11
C VAL A 77 -15.26 -0.78 2.38
N LEU A 78 -14.35 0.17 2.18
CA LEU A 78 -14.51 1.28 1.25
C LEU A 78 -13.58 1.04 0.06
N VAL A 79 -14.11 1.00 -1.16
CA VAL A 79 -13.34 0.76 -2.38
C VAL A 79 -13.31 2.03 -3.21
N GLU A 80 -12.11 2.46 -3.60
CA GLU A 80 -11.89 3.54 -4.56
C GLU A 80 -11.18 2.96 -5.79
N GLY A 81 -11.68 3.27 -6.98
CA GLY A 81 -11.14 2.72 -8.21
C GLY A 81 -11.82 3.24 -9.46
N ARG A 82 -11.93 2.34 -10.44
CA ARG A 82 -12.63 2.59 -11.70
C ARG A 82 -13.54 1.42 -12.04
N THR A 83 -14.73 1.73 -12.54
CA THR A 83 -15.59 0.71 -13.15
C THR A 83 -15.06 0.37 -14.53
N VAL A 84 -14.86 -0.92 -14.79
CA VAL A 84 -14.37 -1.46 -16.06
C VAL A 84 -15.37 -2.49 -16.57
N ARG A 85 -15.66 -2.39 -17.87
CA ARG A 85 -16.42 -3.40 -18.61
C ARG A 85 -15.43 -4.47 -19.06
N ASP A 86 -15.65 -5.69 -18.61
CA ASP A 86 -14.86 -6.86 -18.96
C ASP A 86 -15.69 -7.75 -19.89
N GLU A 87 -15.15 -8.08 -21.06
CA GLU A 87 -15.80 -8.94 -22.05
C GLU A 87 -15.03 -10.26 -22.12
N TRP A 88 -15.73 -11.37 -21.96
CA TRP A 88 -15.13 -12.70 -21.91
C TRP A 88 -16.09 -13.74 -22.50
N GLU A 89 -15.55 -14.87 -22.95
CA GLU A 89 -16.33 -15.98 -23.49
C GLU A 89 -16.50 -17.06 -22.42
N ASP A 90 -17.72 -17.56 -22.26
CA ASP A 90 -17.97 -18.70 -21.37
C ASP A 90 -17.54 -20.03 -22.01
N SER A 91 -17.69 -21.14 -21.27
CA SER A 91 -17.30 -22.46 -21.75
C SER A 91 -18.10 -22.97 -22.96
N GLU A 92 -19.15 -22.25 -23.35
CA GLU A 92 -20.01 -22.56 -24.50
C GLU A 92 -19.80 -21.54 -25.66
N ASP A 93 -18.68 -20.81 -25.65
CA ASP A 93 -18.31 -19.78 -26.63
C ASP A 93 -19.30 -18.60 -26.71
N ASN A 94 -20.12 -18.38 -25.68
CA ASN A 94 -21.01 -17.23 -25.65
C ASN A 94 -20.30 -15.99 -25.08
N ALA A 95 -20.41 -14.87 -25.78
CA ALA A 95 -19.91 -13.59 -25.31
C ALA A 95 -20.68 -13.13 -24.05
N ARG A 96 -19.93 -12.87 -22.98
CA ARG A 96 -20.41 -12.34 -21.70
C ARG A 96 -19.78 -11.00 -21.42
N VAL A 97 -20.51 -10.18 -20.67
CA VAL A 97 -20.06 -8.89 -20.18
C VAL A 97 -20.21 -8.86 -18.67
N THR A 98 -19.18 -8.42 -17.97
CA THR A 98 -19.20 -8.20 -16.53
C THR A 98 -18.64 -6.83 -16.21
N PHE A 99 -19.30 -6.09 -15.34
CA PHE A 99 -18.73 -4.87 -14.78
C PHE A 99 -17.96 -5.22 -13.52
N LYS A 100 -16.68 -4.83 -13.49
CA LYS A 100 -15.80 -5.00 -12.33
C LYS A 100 -15.26 -3.66 -11.88
N ILE A 101 -14.74 -3.63 -10.66
CA ILE A 101 -14.05 -2.47 -10.10
C ILE A 101 -12.55 -2.76 -10.10
N GLU A 102 -11.78 -2.03 -10.90
CA GLU A 102 -10.33 -1.97 -10.75
C GLU A 102 -10.00 -1.03 -9.60
N ALA A 103 -9.74 -1.61 -8.43
CA ALA A 103 -9.46 -0.87 -7.23
C ALA A 103 -8.04 -0.29 -7.25
N ARG A 104 -7.94 0.96 -6.80
CA ARG A 104 -6.69 1.61 -6.44
C ARG A 104 -6.44 1.54 -4.94
N ARG A 105 -7.51 1.59 -4.16
CA ARG A 105 -7.49 1.52 -2.71
C ARG A 105 -8.67 0.71 -2.22
N VAL A 106 -8.43 -0.10 -1.19
CA VAL A 106 -9.46 -0.76 -0.40
C VAL A 106 -9.16 -0.44 1.06
N GLY A 107 -10.06 0.26 1.72
CA GLY A 107 -9.98 0.60 3.14
C GLY A 107 -10.83 -0.35 3.97
N VAL A 108 -10.29 -0.82 5.09
CA VAL A 108 -11.07 -1.58 6.09
C VAL A 108 -11.86 -0.60 6.94
N LEU A 109 -13.17 -0.80 7.07
CA LEU A 109 -14.02 -0.03 7.97
C LEU A 109 -14.16 -0.76 9.33
N PRO A 110 -14.12 -0.02 10.46
CA PRO A 110 -13.85 -0.60 11.78
C PRO A 110 -15.03 -1.35 12.43
N HIS A 111 -16.17 -1.50 11.75
CA HIS A 111 -17.42 -2.05 12.32
C HIS A 111 -17.25 -3.39 13.05
N ARG A 112 -16.33 -4.25 12.59
CA ARG A 112 -16.05 -5.58 13.17
C ARG A 112 -14.57 -5.80 13.45
N VAL A 113 -13.79 -4.74 13.54
CA VAL A 113 -12.36 -4.81 13.82
C VAL A 113 -12.17 -4.86 15.33
N HIS A 114 -11.65 -5.98 15.86
CA HIS A 114 -11.36 -6.12 17.28
C HIS A 114 -10.05 -5.40 17.69
N GLY A 115 -9.05 -5.40 16.81
CA GLY A 115 -7.76 -4.75 17.07
C GLY A 115 -6.90 -4.69 15.81
N VAL A 116 -5.91 -3.80 15.81
CA VAL A 116 -4.96 -3.61 14.72
C VAL A 116 -3.55 -3.78 15.26
N ILE A 117 -2.80 -4.72 14.69
CA ILE A 117 -1.38 -4.90 14.99
C ILE A 117 -0.60 -4.32 13.82
N MET A 118 0.18 -3.29 14.10
CA MET A 118 1.01 -2.64 13.09
C MET A 118 2.39 -3.28 13.08
N ARG A 119 2.93 -3.50 11.87
CA ARG A 119 4.36 -3.83 11.72
C ARG A 119 5.20 -2.67 12.25
N GLU A 120 6.39 -2.98 12.74
CA GLU A 120 7.36 -1.96 13.11
C GLU A 120 7.64 -1.04 11.91
N ARG A 121 7.67 0.27 12.15
CA ARG A 121 8.08 1.23 11.13
C ARG A 121 9.52 0.90 10.79
N SER A 122 9.84 0.66 9.51
CA SER A 122 11.24 0.62 9.08
C SER A 122 11.87 1.95 9.47
N SER A 123 12.66 1.97 10.54
CA SER A 123 13.51 3.12 10.86
C SER A 123 14.39 3.32 9.64
N GLU A 124 14.32 4.51 9.03
CA GLU A 124 15.27 4.90 7.99
C GLU A 124 16.67 4.54 8.50
N GLN A 125 17.32 3.62 7.78
CA GLN A 125 18.72 3.32 8.00
C GLN A 125 19.45 4.65 8.08
N SER A 126 20.07 4.90 9.23
CA SER A 126 20.85 6.08 9.50
C SER A 126 21.96 6.20 8.45
N ALA A 127 21.68 6.93 7.38
CA ALA A 127 22.67 7.45 6.45
C ALA A 127 23.36 8.65 7.10
N ALA A 128 24.04 8.40 8.22
CA ALA A 128 24.92 9.38 8.83
C ALA A 128 26.17 8.67 9.36
N THR A 129 27.26 8.88 8.61
CA THR A 129 28.66 8.81 9.05
C THR A 129 29.41 7.51 8.74
N LYS A 130 29.70 7.25 7.46
CA LYS A 130 31.02 6.78 7.04
C LYS A 130 31.45 7.50 5.75
N HIS A 131 32.69 8.01 5.75
CA HIS A 131 33.43 8.71 4.68
C HIS A 131 33.00 10.18 4.41
N VAL A 132 33.87 11.20 4.34
CA VAL A 132 35.29 11.28 3.92
C VAL A 132 35.99 12.42 4.68
N GLY A 133 37.22 12.17 5.18
CA GLY A 133 38.21 13.23 5.35
C GLY A 133 39.09 13.31 4.11
N GLN A 134 39.23 14.50 3.52
CA GLN A 134 40.45 14.98 2.86
C GLN A 134 40.35 16.48 2.50
N ASN A 135 41.28 17.24 3.10
CA ASN A 135 41.88 18.53 2.74
C ASN A 135 41.19 19.50 1.76
N THR A 136 41.01 20.75 2.20
CA THR A 136 41.47 21.94 1.46
C THR A 136 41.85 23.08 2.43
N GLU A 137 42.83 23.88 2.02
CA GLU A 137 43.70 24.79 2.75
C GLU A 137 43.11 26.12 3.31
N GLN A 138 43.85 26.65 4.29
CA GLN A 138 44.14 28.08 4.59
C GLN A 138 43.05 29.01 5.15
N THR A 139 43.28 29.51 6.38
CA THR A 139 43.59 30.93 6.64
C THR A 139 44.10 31.19 8.07
N THR A 140 44.80 32.31 8.22
CA THR A 140 45.83 32.70 9.20
C THR A 140 45.32 33.51 10.41
N SER A 141 46.01 33.40 11.57
CA SER A 141 46.34 34.47 12.57
C SER A 141 46.87 33.82 13.88
N THR A 142 48.16 33.91 14.26
CA THR A 142 48.82 34.93 15.14
C THR A 142 47.98 35.28 16.38
N VAL A 143 48.34 35.14 17.67
CA VAL A 143 49.56 35.31 18.52
C VAL A 143 49.24 34.61 19.88
N SER A 144 50.11 33.88 20.61
CA SER A 144 50.94 34.37 21.73
C SER A 144 51.66 33.20 22.44
N LYS A 145 52.94 33.38 22.78
CA LYS A 145 53.82 32.54 23.65
C LYS A 145 53.61 32.94 25.15
N PRO A 146 54.30 32.39 26.19
CA PRO A 146 55.30 31.31 26.24
C PRO A 146 55.32 30.37 27.50
N SER A 147 56.28 29.43 27.51
CA SER A 147 57.06 28.92 28.67
C SER A 147 56.49 27.69 29.42
N LYS A 148 57.20 26.60 29.73
CA LYS A 148 58.61 26.43 30.18
C LYS A 148 59.22 25.08 29.78
N ARG A 149 60.57 25.10 29.72
CA ARG A 149 61.59 24.02 29.66
C ARG A 149 61.31 22.83 30.61
N LYS A 150 61.83 21.60 30.45
CA LYS A 150 63.26 21.17 30.44
C LYS A 150 63.32 19.64 30.18
N ALA A 151 63.98 19.15 29.12
CA ALA A 151 65.29 18.43 29.09
C ALA A 151 65.20 16.88 28.94
N PRO A 152 66.22 16.22 28.35
CA PRO A 152 66.13 14.91 27.66
C PRO A 152 67.01 13.81 28.32
N PRO A 153 67.49 12.78 27.57
CA PRO A 153 67.04 11.38 27.50
C PRO A 153 67.95 10.42 28.32
N PRO A 154 67.91 9.08 28.13
CA PRO A 154 68.91 8.49 27.23
C PRO A 154 68.43 7.28 26.41
N LYS A 155 69.24 6.97 25.38
CA LYS A 155 69.16 5.81 24.49
C LYS A 155 69.72 4.54 25.16
N ALA A 156 69.17 3.39 24.79
CA ALA A 156 69.92 2.23 24.33
C ALA A 156 69.12 1.58 23.21
#